data_AF-A0A5C9EC56-F1
#
_entry.id   AF-A0A5C9EC56-F1
#
_cell.length_a   1.000
_cell.length_b   1.000
_cell.length_c   1.000
_cell.angle_alpha   90.00
_cell.angle_beta   90.00
_cell.angle_gamma   90.00
#
_symmetry.space_group_name_H-M   'P 1'
#
loop_
_entity.id
_entity.type
_entity.pdbx_description
1 polymer ?
#
loop_
_entity_poly.entity_id
_entity_poly.type
_entity_poly.pdbx_seq_one_letter_code
_entity_poly.pdbx_strand_id
1 'polypeptide(L)'
;MVVYFQMEYQNIDYNLDEFQGLKEFREYMVSGPVDLCIERAKLLTEFLKKKGGLDYTDPFTRQAEALYYILENKKPNIFPGELLAGSTTSKRKGVLIYPEFLGLGIWPELLSISIREKNP
;
A
#
# COMPACT_ATOMS: atom_id res chain seq x y z
N MET A 1 -48.21 4.56 4.86
CA MET A 1 -48.05 4.73 3.40
C MET A 1 -46.56 4.67 3.10
N VAL A 2 -46.05 3.51 2.71
CA VAL A 2 -44.62 3.30 2.41
C VAL A 2 -44.48 3.37 0.89
N VAL A 3 -43.77 4.39 0.42
CA VAL A 3 -43.48 4.57 -1.01
C VAL A 3 -42.25 3.73 -1.33
N TYR A 4 -42.43 2.63 -2.05
CA TYR A 4 -41.31 1.88 -2.60
C TYR A 4 -40.83 2.58 -3.86
N PHE A 5 -39.63 3.14 -3.83
CA PHE A 5 -38.93 3.55 -5.05
C PHE A 5 -38.44 2.27 -5.75
N GLN A 6 -39.08 1.90 -6.86
CA GLN A 6 -38.54 0.94 -7.80
C GLN A 6 -37.40 1.63 -8.57
N MET A 7 -36.15 1.34 -8.18
CA MET A 7 -35.01 1.65 -9.03
C MET A 7 -35.01 0.66 -10.20
N GLU A 8 -35.40 1.11 -11.38
CA GLU A 8 -35.17 0.37 -12.62
C GLU A 8 -33.67 0.28 -12.87
N TYR A 9 -33.08 -0.87 -12.59
CA TYR A 9 -31.72 -1.19 -13.02
C TYR A 9 -31.74 -1.40 -14.53
N GLN A 10 -31.28 -0.40 -15.28
CA GLN A 10 -30.93 -0.61 -16.69
C GLN A 10 -29.72 -1.55 -16.74
N ASN A 11 -29.82 -2.62 -17.52
CA ASN A 11 -28.68 -3.46 -17.88
C ASN A 11 -27.77 -2.63 -18.80
N ILE A 12 -26.86 -1.87 -18.20
CA ILE A 12 -25.83 -1.13 -18.92
C ILE A 12 -24.63 -2.07 -19.03
N ASP A 13 -24.27 -2.41 -20.26
CA ASP A 13 -23.06 -3.15 -20.56
C ASP A 13 -21.89 -2.16 -20.66
N TYR A 14 -20.98 -2.20 -19.68
CA TYR A 14 -19.83 -1.30 -19.60
C TYR A 14 -18.61 -1.93 -20.24
N ASN A 15 -17.85 -1.17 -21.03
CA ASN A 15 -16.58 -1.60 -21.60
C ASN A 15 -15.42 -0.72 -21.13
N LEU A 16 -14.18 -1.24 -21.16
CA LEU A 16 -13.02 -0.51 -20.67
C LEU A 16 -12.70 0.74 -21.52
N ASP A 17 -13.06 0.75 -22.80
CA ASP A 17 -12.80 1.88 -23.68
C ASP A 17 -13.65 3.12 -23.33
N GLU A 18 -14.71 2.96 -22.54
CA GLU A 18 -15.49 4.06 -21.95
C GLU A 18 -14.80 4.72 -20.74
N PHE A 19 -13.78 4.08 -20.16
CA PHE A 19 -13.12 4.51 -18.93
C PHE A 19 -11.62 4.72 -19.14
N GLN A 20 -11.26 5.82 -19.78
CA GLN A 20 -9.86 6.15 -20.09
C GLN A 20 -8.93 6.09 -18.86
N GLY A 21 -9.35 6.66 -17.71
CA GLY A 21 -8.54 6.62 -16.48
C GLY A 21 -8.36 5.20 -15.91
N LEU A 22 -9.38 4.34 -16.04
CA LEU A 22 -9.29 2.94 -15.62
C LEU A 22 -8.38 2.14 -16.57
N LYS A 23 -8.44 2.43 -17.87
CA LYS A 23 -7.56 1.86 -18.88
C LYS A 23 -6.10 2.19 -18.60
N GLU A 24 -5.78 3.45 -18.37
CA GLU A 24 -4.43 3.92 -17.99
C GLU A 24 -3.96 3.33 -16.66
N PHE A 25 -4.83 3.28 -15.65
CA PHE A 25 -4.52 2.63 -14.38
C PHE A 25 -4.19 1.15 -14.58
N ARG A 26 -5.02 0.41 -15.33
CA ARG A 26 -4.79 -1.00 -15.63
C ARG A 26 -3.49 -1.22 -16.38
N GLU A 27 -3.21 -0.42 -17.41
CA GLU A 27 -1.96 -0.50 -18.16
C GLU A 27 -0.75 -0.30 -17.23
N TYR A 28 -0.77 0.72 -16.38
CA TYR A 28 0.29 0.94 -15.40
C TYR A 28 0.43 -0.21 -14.40
N MET A 29 -0.69 -0.76 -13.90
CA MET A 29 -0.63 -1.89 -12.96
C MET A 29 -0.05 -3.15 -13.61
N VAL A 30 -0.30 -3.38 -14.90
CA VAL A 30 0.21 -4.53 -15.64
C VAL A 30 1.69 -4.36 -16.01
N SER A 31 2.06 -3.26 -16.67
CA SER A 31 3.39 -3.08 -17.28
C SER A 31 4.31 -2.14 -16.52
N GLY A 32 3.78 -1.36 -15.59
CA GLY A 32 4.54 -0.39 -14.82
C GLY A 32 5.53 -1.05 -13.84
N PRO A 33 6.60 -0.31 -13.48
CA PRO A 33 7.64 -0.79 -12.57
C PRO A 33 7.05 -1.03 -11.17
N VAL A 34 7.64 -1.98 -10.45
CA VAL A 34 7.38 -2.20 -9.03
C VAL A 34 8.47 -1.51 -8.23
N ASP A 35 8.10 -0.82 -7.16
CA ASP A 35 9.04 -0.12 -6.29
C ASP A 35 9.05 -0.72 -4.88
N LEU A 36 10.23 -0.80 -4.26
CA LEU A 36 10.34 -1.00 -2.82
C LEU A 36 10.08 0.31 -2.08
N CYS A 37 9.09 0.30 -1.18
CA CYS A 37 8.77 1.44 -0.34
C CYS A 37 9.25 1.22 1.09
N ILE A 38 10.22 2.05 1.51
CA ILE A 38 10.83 1.98 2.84
C ILE A 38 10.10 2.84 3.89
N GLU A 39 9.05 3.58 3.53
CA GLU A 39 8.39 4.55 4.41
C GLU A 39 7.88 3.89 5.70
N ARG A 40 7.08 2.82 5.57
CA ARG A 40 6.58 2.06 6.74
C ARG A 40 7.73 1.51 7.58
N ALA A 41 8.72 0.88 6.94
CA ALA A 41 9.86 0.27 7.63
C ALA A 41 10.65 1.31 8.43
N LYS A 42 10.85 2.49 7.84
CA LYS A 42 11.48 3.64 8.50
C LYS A 42 10.67 4.09 9.71
N LEU A 43 9.38 4.36 9.54
CA LEU A 43 8.50 4.82 10.63
C LEU A 43 8.40 3.80 11.77
N LEU A 44 8.28 2.52 11.46
CA LEU A 44 8.27 1.46 12.47
C LEU A 44 9.60 1.41 13.23
N THR A 45 10.73 1.48 12.51
CA THR A 45 12.05 1.48 13.13
C THR A 45 12.25 2.69 14.04
N GLU A 46 11.78 3.87 13.64
CA GLU A 46 11.78 5.07 14.48
C GLU A 46 10.93 4.91 15.74
N PHE A 47 9.72 4.37 15.60
CA PHE A 47 8.85 4.05 16.74
C PHE A 47 9.53 3.09 17.73
N LEU A 48 10.08 1.98 17.23
CA LEU A 48 10.76 0.98 18.06
C LEU A 48 11.95 1.60 18.79
N LYS A 49 12.78 2.41 18.10
CA LYS A 49 13.90 3.14 18.74
C LYS A 49 13.41 4.08 19.85
N LYS A 50 12.34 4.84 19.63
CA LYS A 50 11.74 5.73 20.64
C LYS A 50 11.24 4.98 21.88
N LYS A 51 10.84 3.72 21.71
CA LYS A 51 10.30 2.87 22.77
C LYS A 51 11.31 1.85 23.33
N GLY A 52 12.61 2.03 23.08
CA GLY A 52 13.67 1.19 23.63
C GLY A 52 13.91 -0.14 22.92
N GLY A 53 13.35 -0.35 21.73
CA GLY A 53 13.50 -1.57 20.93
C GLY A 53 12.26 -2.45 20.91
N LEU A 54 12.48 -3.73 20.61
CA LEU A 54 11.45 -4.77 20.61
C LEU A 54 11.09 -5.16 22.05
N ASP A 55 9.79 -5.24 22.31
CA ASP A 55 9.22 -5.54 23.61
C ASP A 55 7.98 -6.40 23.41
N TYR A 56 7.97 -7.57 24.04
CA TYR A 56 6.94 -8.60 23.89
C TYR A 56 6.08 -8.75 25.14
N THR A 57 6.24 -7.88 26.15
CA THR A 57 5.46 -7.95 27.39
C THR A 57 4.00 -7.60 27.18
N ASP A 58 3.71 -6.64 26.29
CA ASP A 58 2.36 -6.28 25.84
C ASP A 58 2.33 -6.08 24.31
N PRO A 59 2.28 -7.19 23.53
CA PRO A 59 2.40 -7.13 22.08
C PRO A 59 1.19 -6.46 21.40
N PHE A 60 0.00 -6.53 22.01
CA PHE A 60 -1.22 -5.93 21.45
C PHE A 60 -1.16 -4.41 21.49
N THR A 61 -0.88 -3.85 22.67
CA THR A 61 -0.73 -2.39 22.81
C THR A 61 0.45 -1.90 21.98
N ARG A 62 1.58 -2.63 21.97
CA ARG A 62 2.72 -2.26 21.13
C ARG A 62 2.40 -2.20 19.65
N GLN A 63 1.65 -3.17 19.14
CA GLN A 63 1.24 -3.16 17.73
C GLN A 63 0.26 -2.02 17.44
N ALA A 64 -0.67 -1.73 18.35
CA ALA A 64 -1.60 -0.62 18.21
C ALA A 64 -0.89 0.75 18.21
N GLU A 65 0.05 0.96 19.14
CA GLU A 65 0.89 2.16 19.20
C GLU A 65 1.77 2.33 17.96
N ALA A 66 2.35 1.23 17.45
CA ALA A 66 3.14 1.24 16.23
C ALA A 66 2.29 1.64 15.02
N LEU A 67 1.09 1.06 14.89
CA LEU A 67 0.16 1.39 13.81
C LEU A 67 -0.26 2.86 13.90
N TYR A 68 -0.62 3.34 15.09
CA TYR A 68 -0.94 4.75 15.32
C TYR A 68 0.21 5.67 14.89
N TYR A 69 1.43 5.38 15.34
CA TYR A 69 2.61 6.16 14.96
C TYR A 69 2.83 6.17 13.44
N ILE A 70 2.69 5.03 12.78
CA ILE A 70 2.84 4.93 11.33
C ILE A 70 1.77 5.79 10.63
N LEU A 71 0.49 5.65 10.99
CA LEU A 71 -0.60 6.37 10.34
C LEU A 71 -0.54 7.89 10.57
N GLU A 72 -0.11 8.32 11.76
CA GLU A 72 0.04 9.74 12.11
C GLU A 72 1.18 10.41 11.34
N ASN A 73 2.24 9.67 10.99
CA ASN A 73 3.46 10.23 10.38
C ASN A 73 3.61 9.90 8.89
N LYS A 74 2.86 8.92 8.38
CA LYS A 74 2.85 8.55 6.96
C LYS A 74 2.17 9.65 6.16
N LYS A 75 2.74 10.02 5.01
CA LYS A 75 2.13 11.00 4.11
C LYS A 75 0.88 10.40 3.44
N PRO A 76 -0.32 10.97 3.62
CA PRO A 76 -1.48 10.58 2.83
C PRO A 76 -1.25 10.90 1.36
N ASN A 77 -1.68 10.02 0.45
CA ASN A 77 -1.51 10.21 -0.98
C ASN A 77 -2.76 9.83 -1.77
N ILE A 78 -2.94 10.57 -2.87
CA ILE A 78 -3.86 10.25 -3.96
C ILE A 78 -3.00 10.39 -5.21
N PHE A 79 -2.82 9.33 -5.98
CA PHE A 79 -1.97 9.40 -7.17
C PHE A 79 -2.70 10.17 -8.28
N PRO A 80 -1.97 10.89 -9.16
CA PRO A 80 -2.57 11.61 -10.27
C PRO A 80 -3.46 10.69 -11.12
N GLY A 81 -4.69 11.14 -11.40
CA GLY A 81 -5.67 10.40 -12.19
C GLY A 81 -6.43 9.30 -11.46
N GLU A 82 -6.10 9.01 -10.19
CA GLU A 82 -6.84 8.02 -9.41
C GLU A 82 -8.04 8.64 -8.69
N LEU A 83 -9.18 7.94 -8.75
CA LEU A 83 -10.43 8.37 -8.12
C LEU A 83 -10.49 7.97 -6.63
N LEU A 84 -9.70 6.98 -6.23
CA LEU A 84 -9.66 6.48 -4.86
C LEU A 84 -8.48 7.09 -4.12
N ALA A 85 -8.76 7.60 -2.93
CA ALA A 85 -7.72 8.09 -2.04
C ALA A 85 -7.07 6.94 -1.26
N GLY A 86 -5.77 7.08 -1.03
CA GLY A 86 -5.01 6.22 -0.14
C GLY A 86 -4.19 5.16 -0.85
N SER A 87 -2.98 4.98 -0.36
CA SER A 87 -2.12 3.85 -0.66
C SER A 87 -1.36 3.45 0.58
N THR A 88 -1.05 2.16 0.69
CA THR A 88 -0.17 1.65 1.76
C THR A 88 1.27 2.13 1.59
N THR A 89 1.66 2.56 0.39
CA THR A 89 3.02 2.99 0.07
C THR A 89 3.06 4.39 -0.55
N SER A 90 4.22 5.04 -0.54
CA SER A 90 4.44 6.30 -1.26
C SER A 90 4.69 6.11 -2.77
N LYS A 91 4.61 4.87 -3.26
CA LYS A 91 4.85 4.47 -4.64
C LYS A 91 3.56 3.94 -5.25
N ARG A 92 3.31 4.19 -6.54
CA ARG A 92 2.03 3.84 -7.15
C ARG A 92 1.83 2.32 -7.23
N LYS A 93 2.88 1.58 -7.59
CA LYS A 93 2.94 0.10 -7.52
C LYS A 93 4.05 -0.33 -6.56
N GLY A 94 3.85 0.00 -5.28
CA GLY A 94 4.86 -0.23 -4.24
C GLY A 94 4.66 -1.49 -3.41
N VAL A 95 5.76 -2.06 -2.93
CA VAL A 95 5.79 -3.15 -1.95
C VAL A 95 6.39 -2.64 -0.63
N LEU A 96 5.81 -3.08 0.48
CA LEU A 96 6.25 -2.74 1.83
C LEU A 96 7.37 -3.66 2.32
N ILE A 97 8.23 -3.13 3.19
CA ILE A 97 9.15 -3.93 4.00
C ILE A 97 8.62 -4.02 5.44
N TYR A 98 8.65 -5.23 5.98
CA TYR A 98 8.30 -5.53 7.38
C TYR A 98 9.58 -5.89 8.15
N PRO A 99 10.35 -4.89 8.63
CA PRO A 99 11.62 -5.12 9.32
C PRO A 99 11.48 -5.95 10.61
N GLU A 100 10.30 -5.94 11.24
CA GLU A 100 9.96 -6.74 12.41
C GLU A 100 9.79 -8.24 12.13
N PHE A 101 9.71 -8.62 10.85
CA PHE A 101 9.61 -10.01 10.40
C PHE A 101 10.85 -10.41 9.60
N LEU A 102 10.67 -10.66 8.30
CA LEU A 102 11.73 -11.14 7.40
C LEU A 102 12.40 -10.00 6.62
N GLY A 103 12.46 -8.79 7.18
CA GLY A 103 13.04 -7.64 6.48
C GLY A 103 14.51 -7.82 6.09
N LEU A 104 15.28 -8.60 6.85
CA LEU A 104 16.67 -8.93 6.50
C LEU A 104 16.78 -9.92 5.33
N GLY A 105 15.70 -10.62 4.98
CA GLY A 105 15.71 -11.59 3.87
C GLY A 105 16.02 -10.94 2.51
N ILE A 106 15.75 -9.65 2.35
CA ILE A 106 16.06 -8.90 1.13
C ILE A 106 17.54 -8.49 1.03
N TRP A 107 18.28 -8.52 2.17
CA TRP A 107 19.63 -7.95 2.27
C TRP A 107 20.61 -8.52 1.24
N PRO A 108 20.68 -9.84 0.99
CA PRO A 108 21.61 -10.41 0.01
C PRO A 108 21.32 -9.97 -1.44
N GLU A 109 20.14 -9.42 -1.70
CA GLU A 109 19.64 -9.15 -3.03
C GLU A 109 19.40 -7.65 -3.28
N LEU A 110 19.78 -6.75 -2.36
CA LEU A 110 19.56 -5.31 -2.51
C LEU A 110 20.14 -4.73 -3.82
N LEU A 111 21.23 -5.32 -4.32
CA LEU A 111 21.89 -4.90 -5.55
C LEU A 111 21.37 -5.60 -6.82
N SER A 112 20.66 -6.73 -6.65
CA SER A 112 20.21 -7.58 -7.77
C SER A 112 18.70 -7.69 -7.89
N ILE A 113 17.93 -7.19 -6.91
CA ILE A 113 16.48 -7.33 -6.87
C ILE A 113 15.81 -6.78 -8.13
N SER A 114 16.24 -5.61 -8.58
CA SER A 114 15.70 -4.95 -9.78
C SER A 114 15.96 -5.68 -11.09
N ILE A 115 16.80 -6.72 -11.09
CA ILE A 115 17.16 -7.51 -12.26
C ILE A 115 16.84 -9.00 -12.08
N ARG A 116 16.03 -9.37 -11.09
CA ARG A 116 15.58 -10.75 -10.91
C ARG A 116 14.75 -11.20 -12.10
N GLU A 117 14.87 -12.48 -12.47
CA GLU A 117 14.03 -13.10 -13.50
C GLU A 117 12.54 -13.08 -13.11
N LYS A 118 12.26 -13.25 -11.82
CA LYS A 118 10.90 -13.28 -11.27
C LYS A 118 10.75 -12.21 -10.20
N ASN A 119 9.68 -11.42 -10.31
CA ASN A 119 9.35 -10.34 -9.38
C ASN A 119 10.55 -9.40 -9.10
N PRO A 120 11.11 -8.76 -10.14
CA PRO A 120 12.13 -7.73 -9.98
C PRO A 120 11.62 -6.49 -9.25
#